data_AF-A0A7S4UB79-F1
#
_entry.id   AF-A0A7S4UB79-F1
#
_cell.length_a   1.000
_cell.length_b   1.000
_cell.length_c   1.000
_cell.angle_alpha   90.00
_cell.angle_beta   90.00
_cell.angle_gamma   90.00
#
_symmetry.space_group_name_H-M   'P 1'
#
loop_
_entity.id
_entity.type
_entity.pdbx_description
1 polymer ?
#
loop_
_entity_poly.entity_id
_entity_poly.type
_entity_poly.pdbx_seq_one_letter_code
_entity_poly.pdbx_strand_id
1 'polypeptide(L)'
;FFSSQLKVLKVIDTEDARQQIDRIVGYFKGLEASLAPGEELSGLLASGDLKARSIFVRKNLQRRMRSVTTVLESIANDDRVRVLNHAQQADYLRQVEVSKNARALAKRAQTSGMDFDRTLRCEVLAMREHLAELDEIDPNDHAVSFYSQASTIDGIREVCALTEDEEVFEVLMAIDVLRLFNVVGVPAVAPVSDYPDPMTYRLDELLPGSFISVADLSIAELAGGKVKAPGTPTDIVNAVPYFEDLRVQRFLMKYAPSAM
;
A
#
# COMPACT_ATOMS: atom_id res chain seq x y z
N PHE A 1 -11.80 28.94 -8.53
CA PHE A 1 -10.97 30.14 -8.31
C PHE A 1 -9.49 29.78 -8.18
N PHE A 2 -9.05 29.12 -7.09
CA PHE A 2 -7.63 28.77 -6.89
C PHE A 2 -7.03 27.83 -7.96
N SER A 3 -7.79 26.87 -8.49
CA SER A 3 -7.33 26.02 -9.62
C SER A 3 -7.05 26.84 -10.89
N SER A 4 -7.92 27.79 -11.25
CA SER A 4 -7.72 28.69 -12.37
C SER A 4 -6.55 29.66 -12.12
N GLN A 5 -6.41 30.13 -10.88
CA GLN A 5 -5.31 30.99 -10.47
C GLN A 5 -3.96 30.26 -10.54
N LEU A 6 -3.88 29.00 -10.12
CA LEU A 6 -2.67 28.18 -10.28
C LEU A 6 -2.31 27.98 -11.75
N LYS A 7 -3.30 27.69 -12.62
CA LYS A 7 -3.06 27.58 -14.07
C LYS A 7 -2.52 28.88 -14.66
N VAL A 8 -3.03 30.04 -14.23
CA VAL A 8 -2.56 31.36 -14.69
C VAL A 8 -1.16 31.67 -14.13
N LEU A 9 -0.92 31.46 -12.84
CA LEU A 9 0.40 31.65 -12.20
C LEU A 9 1.46 30.76 -12.84
N LYS A 10 1.08 29.55 -13.25
CA LYS A 10 1.94 28.63 -13.96
C LYS A 10 2.34 29.15 -15.36
N VAL A 11 1.41 29.72 -16.12
CA VAL A 11 1.70 30.32 -17.44
C VAL A 11 2.64 31.53 -17.33
N ILE A 12 2.60 32.24 -16.20
CA ILE A 12 3.45 33.42 -15.93
C ILE A 12 4.91 33.02 -15.62
N ASP A 13 5.14 31.87 -14.97
CA ASP A 13 6.44 31.26 -14.63
C ASP A 13 7.55 32.22 -14.12
N THR A 14 7.18 33.18 -13.27
CA THR A 14 8.14 34.03 -12.54
C THR A 14 8.46 33.46 -11.15
N GLU A 15 9.55 33.91 -10.54
CA GLU A 15 9.95 33.47 -9.19
C GLU A 15 8.87 33.81 -8.13
N ASP A 16 8.23 34.98 -8.26
CA ASP A 16 7.07 35.36 -7.44
C ASP A 16 5.86 34.46 -7.68
N ALA A 17 5.59 34.05 -8.93
CA ALA A 17 4.50 33.14 -9.24
C ALA A 17 4.73 31.75 -8.63
N ARG A 18 5.97 31.26 -8.64
CA ARG A 18 6.36 30.00 -7.98
C ARG A 18 6.18 30.06 -6.46
N GLN A 19 6.61 31.14 -5.82
CA GLN A 19 6.37 31.34 -4.38
C GLN A 19 4.87 31.41 -4.03
N GLN A 20 4.05 32.00 -4.90
CA GLN A 20 2.60 32.01 -4.71
C GLN A 20 1.98 30.62 -4.89
N ILE A 21 2.43 29.84 -5.86
CA ILE A 21 2.03 28.43 -6.02
C ILE A 21 2.37 27.65 -4.75
N ASP A 22 3.59 27.76 -4.24
CA ASP A 22 4.03 27.06 -3.01
C ASP A 22 3.22 27.48 -1.78
N ARG A 23 2.87 28.77 -1.66
CA ARG A 23 1.99 29.25 -0.57
C ARG A 23 0.57 28.69 -0.68
N ILE A 24 0.00 28.66 -1.88
CA ILE A 24 -1.34 28.12 -2.11
C ILE A 24 -1.35 26.62 -1.79
N VAL A 25 -0.41 25.85 -2.33
CA VAL A 25 -0.28 24.42 -2.06
C VAL A 25 -0.03 24.17 -0.56
N GLY A 26 0.88 24.92 0.06
CA GLY A 26 1.18 24.82 1.49
C GLY A 26 -0.01 25.13 2.39
N TYR A 27 -0.83 26.13 2.04
CA TYR A 27 -2.07 26.45 2.76
C TYR A 27 -3.06 25.29 2.72
N PHE A 28 -3.29 24.70 1.54
CA PHE A 28 -4.22 23.57 1.41
C PHE A 28 -3.69 22.29 2.06
N LYS A 29 -2.37 22.04 2.02
CA LYS A 29 -1.71 20.99 2.81
C LYS A 29 -1.95 21.17 4.31
N GLY A 30 -1.73 22.37 4.84
CA GLY A 30 -1.96 22.68 6.24
C GLY A 30 -3.43 22.55 6.63
N LEU A 31 -4.34 23.00 5.76
CA LEU A 31 -5.77 22.87 5.95
C LEU A 31 -6.19 21.40 5.98
N GLU A 32 -5.71 20.56 5.07
CA GLU A 32 -6.04 19.13 5.05
C GLU A 32 -5.42 18.34 6.19
N ALA A 33 -4.21 18.69 6.61
CA ALA A 33 -3.61 18.14 7.83
C ALA A 33 -4.42 18.55 9.08
N SER A 34 -5.00 19.76 9.09
CA SER A 34 -5.87 20.24 10.18
C SER A 34 -7.28 19.64 10.13
N LEU A 35 -7.74 19.23 8.96
CA LEU A 35 -8.93 18.40 8.77
C LEU A 35 -8.58 16.94 9.12
N ALA A 36 -8.22 16.69 10.38
CA ALA A 36 -7.84 15.37 10.87
C ALA A 36 -8.83 14.25 10.42
N PRO A 37 -8.37 13.03 10.10
CA PRO A 37 -9.16 11.83 10.36
C PRO A 37 -8.70 11.23 11.68
N GLY A 38 -9.61 10.96 12.62
CA GLY A 38 -9.21 10.42 13.94
C GLY A 38 -10.08 9.29 14.45
N GLU A 39 -11.30 9.58 14.87
CA GLU A 39 -12.03 8.65 15.75
C GLU A 39 -12.95 7.65 15.01
N GLU A 40 -13.56 8.00 13.88
CA GLU A 40 -14.52 7.07 13.23
C GLU A 40 -13.87 5.94 12.43
N LEU A 41 -12.65 6.13 11.88
CA LEU A 41 -11.98 5.14 11.03
C LEU A 41 -11.02 4.24 11.80
N SER A 42 -10.49 4.70 12.93
CA SER A 42 -9.61 3.90 13.80
C SER A 42 -10.33 2.67 14.36
N GLY A 43 -11.64 2.80 14.63
CA GLY A 43 -12.49 1.67 15.03
C GLY A 43 -12.56 0.54 13.99
N LEU A 44 -12.40 0.84 12.69
CA LEU A 44 -12.36 -0.19 11.63
C LEU A 44 -11.05 -1.00 11.63
N LEU A 45 -9.96 -0.44 12.17
CA LEU A 45 -8.68 -1.14 12.28
C LEU A 45 -8.60 -1.97 13.56
N ALA A 46 -9.44 -1.69 14.56
CA ALA A 46 -9.47 -2.40 15.84
C ALA A 46 -9.98 -3.84 15.72
N SER A 47 -10.83 -4.15 14.73
CA SER A 47 -11.35 -5.51 14.53
C SER A 47 -10.37 -6.45 13.82
N GLY A 48 -9.33 -5.93 13.17
CA GLY A 48 -8.34 -6.70 12.40
C GLY A 48 -8.87 -7.32 11.09
N ASP A 49 -10.19 -7.39 10.92
CA ASP A 49 -10.89 -8.00 9.78
C ASP A 49 -10.48 -7.39 8.43
N LEU A 50 -10.31 -8.27 7.44
CA LEU A 50 -9.95 -7.89 6.07
C LEU A 50 -11.02 -7.00 5.42
N LYS A 51 -12.31 -7.26 5.67
CA LYS A 51 -13.40 -6.41 5.14
C LYS A 51 -13.42 -5.03 5.78
N ALA A 52 -13.24 -4.94 7.10
CA ALA A 52 -13.14 -3.67 7.79
C ALA A 52 -11.96 -2.82 7.26
N ARG A 53 -10.85 -3.49 6.94
CA ARG A 53 -9.70 -2.88 6.29
C ARG A 53 -9.96 -2.45 4.85
N SER A 54 -10.66 -3.24 4.04
CA SER A 54 -11.00 -2.82 2.67
C SER A 54 -11.91 -1.59 2.67
N ILE A 55 -12.85 -1.51 3.61
CA ILE A 55 -13.66 -0.31 3.86
C ILE A 55 -12.78 0.88 4.28
N PHE A 56 -11.84 0.66 5.21
CA PHE A 56 -10.90 1.71 5.63
C PHE A 56 -10.11 2.25 4.45
N VAL A 57 -9.52 1.38 3.62
CA VAL A 57 -8.73 1.77 2.45
C VAL A 57 -9.60 2.53 1.44
N ARG A 58 -10.79 2.01 1.09
CA ARG A 58 -11.72 2.71 0.17
C ARG A 58 -12.08 4.11 0.67
N LYS A 59 -12.45 4.25 1.95
CA LYS A 59 -12.78 5.56 2.54
C LYS A 59 -11.58 6.52 2.53
N ASN A 60 -10.37 6.00 2.77
CA ASN A 60 -9.16 6.80 2.72
C ASN A 60 -8.85 7.26 1.29
N LEU A 61 -9.00 6.39 0.28
CA LEU A 61 -8.85 6.74 -1.13
C LEU A 61 -9.88 7.78 -1.58
N GLN A 62 -11.15 7.59 -1.26
CA GLN A 62 -12.20 8.56 -1.55
C GLN A 62 -11.94 9.93 -0.91
N ARG A 63 -11.35 9.95 0.29
CA ARG A 63 -10.91 11.20 0.92
C ARG A 63 -9.73 11.83 0.17
N ARG A 64 -8.73 11.04 -0.26
CA ARG A 64 -7.61 11.52 -1.10
C ARG A 64 -8.08 12.05 -2.45
N MET A 65 -9.16 11.52 -3.02
CA MET A 65 -9.78 12.05 -4.23
C MET A 65 -10.49 13.39 -3.99
N ARG A 66 -11.17 13.52 -2.85
CA ARG A 66 -11.84 14.77 -2.43
C ARG A 66 -10.86 15.83 -1.91
N SER A 67 -9.61 15.45 -1.68
CA SER A 67 -8.54 16.37 -1.30
C SER A 67 -8.30 17.35 -2.44
N VAL A 68 -8.62 18.60 -2.16
CA VAL A 68 -8.37 19.74 -3.04
C VAL A 68 -6.86 19.88 -3.26
N THR A 69 -6.04 19.48 -2.29
CA THR A 69 -4.58 19.54 -2.36
C THR A 69 -4.03 18.65 -3.46
N THR A 70 -4.51 17.43 -3.64
CA THR A 70 -4.05 16.53 -4.72
C THR A 70 -4.31 17.15 -6.10
N VAL A 71 -5.46 17.81 -6.28
CA VAL A 71 -5.82 18.50 -7.52
C VAL A 71 -4.99 19.76 -7.75
N LEU A 72 -4.62 20.48 -6.68
CA LEU A 72 -3.76 21.67 -6.78
C LEU A 72 -2.29 21.29 -7.01
N GLU A 73 -1.82 20.18 -6.43
CA GLU A 73 -0.48 19.64 -6.65
C GLU A 73 -0.29 19.12 -8.07
N SER A 74 -1.27 18.41 -8.64
CA SER A 74 -1.17 17.94 -10.02
C SER A 74 -1.07 19.12 -11.00
N ILE A 75 -1.86 20.18 -10.79
CA ILE A 75 -1.79 21.42 -11.57
C ILE A 75 -0.45 22.14 -11.38
N ALA A 76 0.10 22.15 -10.15
CA ALA A 76 1.39 22.76 -9.86
C ALA A 76 2.57 21.98 -10.46
N ASN A 77 2.45 20.66 -10.64
CA ASN A 77 3.57 19.77 -10.96
C ASN A 77 3.68 19.33 -12.43
N ASP A 78 2.73 19.69 -13.30
CA ASP A 78 2.65 19.20 -14.70
C ASP A 78 3.92 19.42 -15.57
N ASP A 79 4.90 20.27 -15.18
CA ASP A 79 6.12 20.53 -15.97
C ASP A 79 7.41 19.93 -15.37
N ARG A 80 7.39 19.34 -14.17
CA ARG A 80 8.60 18.86 -13.47
C ARG A 80 8.81 17.36 -13.55
N VAL A 81 8.39 16.72 -14.64
CA VAL A 81 8.43 15.26 -14.88
C VAL A 81 9.83 14.62 -14.74
N ARG A 82 10.93 15.40 -14.65
CA ARG A 82 12.29 14.89 -14.38
C ARG A 82 12.84 15.17 -12.98
N VAL A 83 12.44 16.27 -12.32
CA VAL A 83 12.93 16.65 -10.97
C VAL A 83 12.00 16.11 -9.87
N LEU A 84 10.70 15.95 -10.17
CA LEU A 84 9.79 15.18 -9.32
C LEU A 84 10.25 13.73 -9.16
N ASN A 85 11.03 13.15 -10.08
CA ASN A 85 11.45 11.75 -9.94
C ASN A 85 12.31 11.50 -8.70
N HIS A 86 13.14 12.47 -8.33
CA HIS A 86 13.95 12.37 -7.11
C HIS A 86 13.23 12.92 -5.89
N ALA A 87 12.38 13.94 -6.05
CA ALA A 87 11.61 14.53 -4.95
C ALA A 87 10.39 13.69 -4.54
N GLN A 88 9.67 13.08 -5.48
CA GLN A 88 8.65 12.05 -5.25
C GLN A 88 9.28 10.73 -4.82
N GLN A 89 10.47 10.35 -5.30
CA GLN A 89 11.22 9.26 -4.67
C GLN A 89 11.52 9.59 -3.22
N ALA A 90 12.01 10.79 -2.92
CA ALA A 90 12.29 11.22 -1.56
C ALA A 90 11.03 11.33 -0.71
N ASP A 91 9.91 11.83 -1.24
CA ASP A 91 8.65 11.99 -0.51
C ASP A 91 7.88 10.65 -0.38
N TYR A 92 7.94 9.78 -1.39
CA TYR A 92 7.53 8.38 -1.26
C TYR A 92 8.37 7.73 -0.17
N LEU A 93 9.71 7.76 -0.25
CA LEU A 93 10.63 7.24 0.77
C LEU A 93 10.41 7.85 2.16
N ARG A 94 10.03 9.13 2.27
CA ARG A 94 9.69 9.83 3.54
C ARG A 94 8.30 9.48 4.07
N GLN A 95 7.31 9.24 3.23
CA GLN A 95 6.00 8.69 3.65
C GLN A 95 6.09 7.20 4.00
N VAL A 96 7.04 6.51 3.39
CA VAL A 96 7.38 5.10 3.51
C VAL A 96 8.40 4.83 4.64
N GLU A 97 8.99 5.89 5.19
CA GLU A 97 10.04 5.82 6.22
C GLU A 97 9.61 5.07 7.49
N VAL A 98 8.31 4.85 7.64
CA VAL A 98 7.66 4.25 8.79
C VAL A 98 7.77 2.71 8.82
N SER A 99 7.87 1.98 7.69
CA SER A 99 7.88 0.49 7.72
C SER A 99 8.84 -0.26 6.79
N LYS A 100 9.26 -1.48 7.19
CA LYS A 100 10.12 -2.40 6.42
C LYS A 100 9.51 -2.78 5.07
N ASN A 101 8.23 -3.10 5.05
CA ASN A 101 7.51 -3.50 3.83
C ASN A 101 7.37 -2.34 2.85
N ALA A 102 7.13 -1.13 3.37
CA ALA A 102 7.10 0.06 2.55
C ALA A 102 8.50 0.34 1.95
N ARG A 103 9.59 0.21 2.72
CA ARG A 103 10.96 0.39 2.19
C ARG A 103 11.31 -0.64 1.10
N ALA A 104 10.86 -1.89 1.25
CA ALA A 104 11.04 -2.92 0.24
C ALA A 104 10.30 -2.57 -1.07
N LEU A 105 9.07 -2.08 -0.98
CA LEU A 105 8.35 -1.54 -2.14
C LEU A 105 9.09 -0.36 -2.78
N ALA A 106 9.62 0.57 -1.99
CA ALA A 106 10.35 1.72 -2.53
C ALA A 106 11.58 1.32 -3.33
N LYS A 107 12.31 0.31 -2.88
CA LYS A 107 13.44 -0.26 -3.61
C LYS A 107 12.98 -0.97 -4.90
N ARG A 108 11.86 -1.70 -4.87
CA ARG A 108 11.28 -2.33 -6.06
C ARG A 108 10.84 -1.28 -7.09
N ALA A 109 10.15 -0.23 -6.65
CA ALA A 109 9.77 0.92 -7.48
C ALA A 109 10.99 1.64 -8.08
N GLN A 110 12.10 1.74 -7.33
CA GLN A 110 13.36 2.29 -7.85
C GLN A 110 13.99 1.43 -8.95
N THR A 111 13.78 0.10 -8.89
CA THR A 111 14.36 -0.87 -9.83
C THR A 111 13.51 -1.03 -11.10
N SER A 112 12.18 -1.03 -10.97
CA SER A 112 11.23 -1.24 -12.06
C SER A 112 10.92 0.02 -12.88
N GLY A 113 11.43 1.18 -12.46
CA GLY A 113 11.09 2.47 -13.07
C GLY A 113 9.81 3.09 -12.50
N MET A 114 9.59 4.38 -12.80
CA MET A 114 8.70 5.30 -12.10
C MET A 114 7.21 4.97 -12.06
N ASP A 115 6.73 3.97 -12.78
CA ASP A 115 5.29 3.70 -12.91
C ASP A 115 4.88 2.44 -12.13
N PHE A 116 5.54 2.16 -11.01
CA PHE A 116 5.28 0.96 -10.20
C PHE A 116 3.83 0.88 -9.71
N ASP A 117 3.21 2.03 -9.37
CA ASP A 117 1.79 2.07 -9.02
C ASP A 117 0.90 1.65 -10.22
N ARG A 118 1.22 2.11 -11.43
CA ARG A 118 0.49 1.67 -12.64
C ARG A 118 0.79 0.23 -12.99
N THR A 119 2.03 -0.24 -12.86
CA THR A 119 2.38 -1.66 -13.04
C THR A 119 1.50 -2.52 -12.13
N LEU A 120 1.40 -2.17 -10.85
CA LEU A 120 0.53 -2.88 -9.91
C LEU A 120 -0.94 -2.77 -10.28
N ARG A 121 -1.44 -1.61 -10.73
CA ARG A 121 -2.82 -1.50 -11.21
C ARG A 121 -3.06 -2.41 -12.43
N CYS A 122 -2.14 -2.46 -13.39
CA CYS A 122 -2.23 -3.38 -14.52
C CYS A 122 -2.22 -4.85 -14.07
N GLU A 123 -1.39 -5.20 -13.09
CA GLU A 123 -1.36 -6.55 -12.51
C GLU A 123 -2.67 -6.89 -11.79
N VAL A 124 -3.27 -5.95 -11.05
CA VAL A 124 -4.57 -6.14 -10.41
C VAL A 124 -5.69 -6.34 -11.45
N LEU A 125 -5.66 -5.60 -12.56
CA LEU A 125 -6.60 -5.83 -13.66
C LEU A 125 -6.40 -7.20 -14.30
N ALA A 126 -5.15 -7.63 -14.51
CA ALA A 126 -4.83 -8.94 -15.05
C ALA A 126 -5.30 -10.06 -14.11
N MET A 127 -5.12 -9.91 -12.79
CA MET A 127 -5.66 -10.83 -11.80
C MET A 127 -7.19 -10.89 -11.85
N ARG A 128 -7.87 -9.74 -11.97
CA ARG A 128 -9.33 -9.70 -12.06
C ARG A 128 -9.85 -10.46 -13.28
N GLU A 129 -9.22 -10.27 -14.44
CA GLU A 129 -9.58 -10.95 -15.69
C GLU A 129 -9.46 -12.47 -15.58
N HIS A 130 -8.49 -12.95 -14.80
CA HIS A 130 -8.18 -14.38 -14.67
C HIS A 130 -8.63 -14.98 -13.34
N LEU A 131 -9.40 -14.25 -12.51
CA LEU A 131 -9.75 -14.65 -11.15
C LEU A 131 -10.45 -16.02 -11.10
N ALA A 132 -11.17 -16.37 -12.16
CA ALA A 132 -11.85 -17.67 -12.32
C ALA A 132 -10.89 -18.88 -12.28
N GLU A 133 -9.59 -18.70 -12.56
CA GLU A 133 -8.59 -19.78 -12.40
C GLU A 133 -8.46 -20.27 -10.95
N LEU A 134 -8.95 -19.48 -9.98
CA LEU A 134 -8.92 -19.80 -8.56
C LEU A 134 -10.26 -20.33 -8.00
N ASP A 135 -11.32 -20.41 -8.81
CA ASP A 135 -12.67 -20.77 -8.33
C ASP A 135 -12.77 -22.22 -7.83
N GLU A 136 -11.95 -23.12 -8.38
CA GLU A 136 -11.90 -24.53 -8.00
C GLU A 136 -11.04 -24.80 -6.75
N ILE A 137 -10.52 -23.75 -6.12
CA ILE A 137 -9.72 -23.87 -4.91
C ILE A 137 -10.62 -23.70 -3.68
N ASP A 138 -10.61 -24.69 -2.78
CA ASP A 138 -11.42 -24.65 -1.55
C ASP A 138 -10.88 -23.58 -0.60
N PRO A 139 -11.64 -22.51 -0.29
CA PRO A 139 -11.17 -21.45 0.60
C PRO A 139 -10.94 -21.93 2.04
N ASN A 140 -11.49 -23.08 2.46
CA ASN A 140 -11.36 -23.58 3.83
C ASN A 140 -10.10 -24.42 4.07
N ASP A 141 -9.41 -24.86 3.01
CA ASP A 141 -8.20 -25.67 3.11
C ASP A 141 -6.92 -24.81 3.04
N HIS A 142 -7.05 -23.55 3.48
CA HIS A 142 -5.98 -22.56 3.40
C HIS A 142 -5.53 -22.01 4.74
N ALA A 143 -4.22 -21.81 4.85
CA ALA A 143 -3.62 -21.01 5.89
C ALA A 143 -4.24 -19.61 5.92
N VAL A 144 -4.85 -19.27 7.05
CA VAL A 144 -5.39 -17.94 7.34
C VAL A 144 -4.47 -17.21 8.29
N SER A 145 -4.38 -15.89 8.12
CA SER A 145 -3.67 -15.07 9.10
C SER A 145 -4.37 -15.12 10.45
N PHE A 146 -3.66 -15.37 11.54
CA PHE A 146 -4.26 -15.40 12.88
C PHE A 146 -4.82 -14.03 13.32
N TYR A 147 -4.41 -12.95 12.66
CA TYR A 147 -4.83 -11.60 12.99
C TYR A 147 -6.13 -11.21 12.27
N SER A 148 -6.15 -11.28 10.93
CA SER A 148 -7.33 -10.96 10.12
C SER A 148 -8.29 -12.11 9.88
N GLN A 149 -7.89 -13.35 10.19
CA GLN A 149 -8.64 -14.57 9.89
C GLN A 149 -8.97 -14.73 8.39
N ALA A 150 -8.13 -14.17 7.52
CA ALA A 150 -8.29 -14.20 6.08
C ALA A 150 -7.10 -14.89 5.39
N SER A 151 -7.38 -15.57 4.28
CA SER A 151 -6.40 -16.25 3.43
C SER A 151 -5.80 -15.33 2.38
N THR A 152 -4.79 -15.82 1.64
CA THR A 152 -4.27 -15.13 0.46
C THR A 152 -5.33 -14.99 -0.64
N ILE A 153 -6.21 -15.98 -0.82
CA ILE A 153 -7.27 -15.95 -1.83
C ILE A 153 -8.29 -14.85 -1.50
N ASP A 154 -8.63 -14.67 -0.23
CA ASP A 154 -9.50 -13.59 0.21
C ASP A 154 -8.88 -12.21 -0.09
N GLY A 155 -7.57 -12.07 0.11
CA GLY A 155 -6.82 -10.86 -0.25
C GLY A 155 -6.84 -10.56 -1.74
N ILE A 156 -6.62 -11.57 -2.58
CA ILE A 156 -6.71 -11.43 -4.05
C ILE A 156 -8.12 -10.96 -4.45
N ARG A 157 -9.17 -11.59 -3.91
CA ARG A 157 -10.56 -11.23 -4.21
C ARG A 157 -10.89 -9.80 -3.78
N GLU A 158 -10.47 -9.38 -2.59
CA GLU A 158 -10.70 -8.01 -2.09
C GLU A 158 -9.97 -6.95 -2.91
N VAL A 159 -8.72 -7.20 -3.31
CA VAL A 159 -7.96 -6.30 -4.18
C VAL A 159 -8.62 -6.22 -5.57
N CYS A 160 -9.02 -7.35 -6.16
CA CYS A 160 -9.72 -7.36 -7.44
C CYS A 160 -11.07 -6.64 -7.37
N ALA A 161 -11.80 -6.73 -6.25
CA ALA A 161 -13.07 -6.02 -6.05
C ALA A 161 -12.93 -4.49 -6.02
N LEU A 162 -11.73 -3.93 -5.84
CA LEU A 162 -11.51 -2.49 -5.96
C LEU A 162 -11.63 -1.99 -7.39
N THR A 163 -11.38 -2.86 -8.38
CA THR A 163 -11.46 -2.49 -9.80
C THR A 163 -12.89 -2.25 -10.29
N GLU A 164 -13.90 -2.53 -9.47
CA GLU A 164 -15.31 -2.21 -9.76
C GLU A 164 -15.62 -0.72 -9.62
N ASP A 165 -14.81 0.01 -8.85
CA ASP A 165 -14.91 1.45 -8.65
C ASP A 165 -13.73 2.12 -9.36
N GLU A 166 -13.92 2.50 -10.62
CA GLU A 166 -12.87 3.04 -11.51
C GLU A 166 -12.22 4.30 -10.92
N GLU A 167 -13.02 5.15 -10.29
CA GLU A 167 -12.57 6.37 -9.62
C GLU A 167 -11.61 6.06 -8.46
N VAL A 168 -11.99 5.12 -7.58
CA VAL A 168 -11.14 4.69 -6.46
C VAL A 168 -9.91 3.93 -6.93
N PHE A 169 -10.04 3.14 -8.00
CA PHE A 169 -8.97 2.34 -8.54
C PHE A 169 -7.85 3.16 -9.17
N GLU A 170 -8.18 4.26 -9.88
CA GLU A 170 -7.19 5.14 -10.52
C GLU A 170 -6.21 5.76 -9.51
N VAL A 171 -6.66 6.03 -8.28
CA VAL A 171 -5.82 6.62 -7.21
C VAL A 171 -5.15 5.59 -6.30
N LEU A 172 -5.31 4.30 -6.60
CA LEU A 172 -4.74 3.20 -5.82
C LEU A 172 -3.21 3.22 -5.92
N MET A 173 -2.53 3.24 -4.77
CA MET A 173 -1.07 3.16 -4.69
C MET A 173 -0.60 1.75 -4.31
N ALA A 174 0.67 1.46 -4.58
CA ALA A 174 1.32 0.21 -4.21
C ALA A 174 1.15 -0.17 -2.72
N ILE A 175 1.22 0.82 -1.83
CA ILE A 175 1.09 0.59 -0.39
C ILE A 175 -0.34 0.20 -0.01
N ASP A 176 -1.34 0.68 -0.74
CA ASP A 176 -2.74 0.33 -0.52
C ASP A 176 -3.01 -1.10 -1.01
N VAL A 177 -2.41 -1.49 -2.15
CA VAL A 177 -2.42 -2.87 -2.64
C VAL A 177 -1.80 -3.82 -1.60
N LEU A 178 -0.60 -3.54 -1.08
CA LEU A 178 0.03 -4.39 -0.06
C LEU A 178 -0.82 -4.55 1.20
N ARG A 179 -1.52 -3.49 1.60
CA ARG A 179 -2.40 -3.51 2.78
C ARG A 179 -3.63 -4.39 2.58
N LEU A 180 -3.99 -4.73 1.34
CA LEU A 180 -5.18 -5.52 1.04
C LEU A 180 -4.89 -6.90 0.46
N PHE A 181 -3.74 -7.07 -0.21
CA PHE A 181 -3.40 -8.30 -0.94
C PHE A 181 -3.25 -9.54 -0.05
N ASN A 182 -3.12 -9.33 1.27
CA ASN A 182 -3.19 -10.35 2.32
C ASN A 182 -2.39 -11.63 2.05
N VAL A 183 -1.20 -11.52 1.45
CA VAL A 183 -0.31 -12.69 1.24
C VAL A 183 0.08 -13.26 2.60
N VAL A 184 -0.46 -14.45 2.90
CA VAL A 184 -0.24 -15.18 4.15
C VAL A 184 1.08 -15.94 4.10
N GLY A 185 1.78 -15.96 5.24
CA GLY A 185 3.07 -16.61 5.35
C GLY A 185 3.39 -17.05 6.77
N VAL A 186 4.51 -17.76 6.90
CA VAL A 186 5.07 -18.15 8.18
C VAL A 186 5.71 -16.91 8.84
N PRO A 187 5.34 -16.56 10.08
CA PRO A 187 5.91 -15.42 10.77
C PRO A 187 7.41 -15.58 10.96
N ALA A 188 8.11 -14.47 10.80
CA ALA A 188 9.55 -14.38 10.88
C ALA A 188 9.97 -13.27 11.85
N VAL A 189 10.96 -13.58 12.68
CA VAL A 189 11.68 -12.65 13.54
C VAL A 189 13.03 -12.36 12.89
N ALA A 190 13.39 -11.09 12.85
CA ALA A 190 14.65 -10.60 12.29
C ALA A 190 15.00 -9.25 12.90
N PRO A 191 16.25 -8.79 12.82
CA PRO A 191 16.65 -7.48 13.30
C PRO A 191 15.88 -6.36 12.59
N VAL A 192 15.37 -5.40 13.36
CA VAL A 192 14.61 -4.23 12.86
C VAL A 192 15.56 -3.24 12.18
N SER A 193 16.00 -3.58 10.97
CA SER A 193 16.75 -2.71 10.03
C SER A 193 17.41 -3.50 8.90
N ASP A 194 17.41 -4.84 8.95
CA ASP A 194 18.13 -5.63 7.94
C ASP A 194 17.40 -5.64 6.60
N TYR A 195 18.15 -5.20 5.59
CA TYR A 195 17.72 -5.05 4.22
C TYR A 195 17.49 -6.42 3.58
N PRO A 196 16.46 -6.59 2.72
CA PRO A 196 16.33 -7.78 1.89
C PRO A 196 17.29 -7.62 0.70
N ASP A 197 18.59 -7.70 0.98
CA ASP A 197 19.48 -8.37 0.03
C ASP A 197 19.45 -9.85 0.44
N PRO A 198 19.06 -10.77 -0.46
CA PRO A 198 19.03 -12.21 -0.19
C PRO A 198 20.34 -12.75 0.39
N MET A 199 21.46 -12.05 0.14
CA MET A 199 22.79 -12.41 0.65
C MET A 199 23.08 -11.92 2.07
N THR A 200 22.32 -10.95 2.59
CA THR A 200 22.53 -10.33 3.91
C THR A 200 21.33 -10.42 4.85
N TYR A 201 20.15 -10.77 4.34
CA TYR A 201 18.97 -10.96 5.16
C TYR A 201 19.13 -12.17 6.08
N ARG A 202 19.26 -11.90 7.38
CA ARG A 202 19.33 -12.93 8.42
C ARG A 202 18.01 -13.01 9.16
N LEU A 203 17.41 -14.19 9.09
CA LEU A 203 16.29 -14.56 9.95
C LEU A 203 16.85 -15.02 11.29
N ASP A 204 16.38 -14.42 12.38
CA ASP A 204 16.70 -14.88 13.73
C ASP A 204 15.90 -16.14 14.05
N GLU A 205 14.60 -16.11 13.71
CA GLU A 205 13.68 -17.19 14.03
C GLU A 205 12.52 -17.24 13.02
N LEU A 206 12.11 -18.47 12.67
CA LEU A 206 10.82 -18.72 12.04
C LEU A 206 9.88 -19.30 13.10
N LEU A 207 8.61 -18.90 13.07
CA LEU A 207 7.61 -19.32 14.05
C LEU A 207 6.57 -20.25 13.37
N PRO A 208 6.92 -21.52 13.15
CA PRO A 208 6.04 -22.48 12.49
C PRO A 208 4.79 -22.77 13.34
N GLY A 209 3.72 -23.20 12.68
CA GLY A 209 2.45 -23.51 13.35
C GLY A 209 1.56 -22.31 13.62
N SER A 210 1.97 -21.12 13.15
CA SER A 210 1.12 -19.95 13.05
C SER A 210 1.34 -19.27 11.71
N PHE A 211 0.35 -18.50 11.25
CA PHE A 211 0.37 -17.84 9.97
C PHE A 211 -0.04 -16.38 10.11
N ILE A 212 0.63 -15.49 9.41
CA ILE A 212 0.30 -14.07 9.40
C ILE A 212 0.49 -13.50 8.00
N SER A 213 -0.31 -12.52 7.62
CA SER A 213 -0.11 -11.82 6.37
C SER A 213 0.81 -10.61 6.50
N VAL A 214 1.53 -10.30 5.42
CA VAL A 214 2.31 -9.06 5.30
C VAL A 214 1.42 -7.82 5.44
N ALA A 215 0.18 -7.93 4.98
CA ALA A 215 -0.84 -6.90 5.10
C ALA A 215 -1.16 -6.59 6.57
N ASP A 216 -1.32 -7.60 7.41
CA ASP A 216 -1.65 -7.45 8.84
C ASP A 216 -0.52 -6.75 9.60
N LEU A 217 0.73 -7.09 9.29
CA LEU A 217 1.91 -6.40 9.82
C LEU A 217 1.88 -4.91 9.47
N SER A 218 1.62 -4.60 8.20
CA SER A 218 1.59 -3.20 7.71
C SER A 218 0.45 -2.38 8.30
N ILE A 219 -0.67 -3.02 8.63
CA ILE A 219 -1.84 -2.38 9.24
C ILE A 219 -1.63 -2.15 10.73
N ALA A 220 -1.09 -3.15 11.44
CA ALA A 220 -0.78 -3.00 12.85
C ALA A 220 0.22 -1.85 13.08
N GLU A 221 1.20 -1.73 12.19
CA GLU A 221 2.18 -0.64 12.21
C GLU A 221 1.57 0.71 11.86
N LEU A 222 0.64 0.77 10.89
CA LEU A 222 -0.13 1.98 10.60
C LEU A 222 -0.95 2.44 11.82
N ALA A 223 -1.44 1.49 12.62
CA ALA A 223 -2.13 1.76 13.88
C ALA A 223 -1.16 2.10 15.05
N GLY A 224 0.16 2.18 14.80
CA GLY A 224 1.18 2.48 15.81
C GLY A 224 1.54 1.29 16.70
N GLY A 225 1.12 0.08 16.35
CA GLY A 225 1.34 -1.15 17.08
C GLY A 225 2.39 -2.07 16.45
N LYS A 226 2.63 -3.20 17.11
CA LYS A 226 3.41 -4.32 16.59
C LYS A 226 2.60 -5.60 16.73
N VAL A 227 2.76 -6.53 15.79
CA VAL A 227 2.12 -7.84 15.91
C VAL A 227 3.03 -8.80 16.68
N LYS A 228 2.45 -9.50 17.65
CA LYS A 228 3.16 -10.51 18.43
C LYS A 228 2.73 -11.90 18.03
N ALA A 229 3.66 -12.85 18.14
CA ALA A 229 3.34 -14.23 17.88
C ALA A 229 2.41 -14.82 18.96
N PRO A 230 1.39 -15.61 18.58
CA PRO A 230 0.43 -16.17 19.52
C PRO A 230 1.10 -16.92 20.66
N GLY A 231 0.70 -16.63 21.91
CA GLY A 231 1.23 -17.28 23.09
C GLY A 231 2.66 -16.88 23.48
N THR A 232 3.27 -15.90 22.80
CA THR A 232 4.63 -15.43 23.11
C THR A 232 4.70 -13.89 23.14
N PRO A 233 5.70 -13.30 23.82
CA PRO A 233 5.92 -11.86 23.77
C PRO A 233 6.68 -11.41 22.52
N THR A 234 7.03 -12.33 21.60
CA THR A 234 7.93 -12.12 20.47
C THR A 234 7.27 -11.27 19.38
N ASP A 235 7.93 -10.17 19.00
CA ASP A 235 7.48 -9.30 17.92
C ASP A 235 7.75 -9.97 16.56
N ILE A 236 6.73 -10.06 15.72
CA ILE A 236 6.85 -10.50 14.33
C ILE A 236 7.20 -9.29 13.48
N VAL A 237 8.21 -9.43 12.63
CA VAL A 237 8.70 -8.34 11.76
C VAL A 237 8.50 -8.62 10.27
N ASN A 238 8.19 -9.86 9.90
CA ASN A 238 7.92 -10.24 8.52
C ASN A 238 7.08 -11.54 8.45
N ALA A 239 6.56 -11.83 7.27
CA ALA A 239 5.97 -13.11 6.92
C ALA A 239 6.65 -13.66 5.67
N VAL A 240 7.09 -14.93 5.72
CA VAL A 240 7.62 -15.64 4.54
C VAL A 240 6.43 -16.28 3.83
N PRO A 241 6.10 -15.89 2.57
CA PRO A 241 4.92 -16.39 1.87
C PRO A 241 4.83 -17.91 1.88
N TYR A 242 3.64 -18.42 2.18
CA TYR A 242 3.33 -19.85 2.22
C TYR A 242 2.09 -20.11 1.39
N PHE A 243 2.15 -21.13 0.54
CA PHE A 243 1.05 -21.52 -0.34
C PHE A 243 0.83 -23.03 -0.20
N GLU A 244 -0.34 -23.46 0.29
CA GLU A 244 -0.70 -24.88 0.23
C GLU A 244 -0.99 -25.32 -1.22
N ASP A 245 -1.65 -24.46 -2.00
CA ASP A 245 -1.94 -24.73 -3.40
C ASP A 245 -1.01 -23.94 -4.32
N LEU A 246 -0.18 -24.67 -5.06
CA LEU A 246 0.74 -24.12 -6.06
C LEU A 246 0.03 -23.35 -7.18
N ARG A 247 -1.27 -23.60 -7.42
CA ARG A 247 -2.06 -22.81 -8.38
C ARG A 247 -2.12 -21.34 -7.95
N VAL A 248 -2.27 -21.05 -6.66
CA VAL A 248 -2.25 -19.66 -6.13
C VAL A 248 -0.89 -19.02 -6.38
N GLN A 249 0.20 -19.73 -6.07
CA GLN A 249 1.55 -19.21 -6.32
C GLN A 249 1.79 -18.95 -7.81
N ARG A 250 1.43 -19.89 -8.69
CA ARG A 250 1.59 -19.75 -10.14
C ARG A 250 0.75 -18.61 -10.71
N PHE A 251 -0.48 -18.46 -10.22
CA PHE A 251 -1.36 -17.36 -10.56
C PHE A 251 -0.70 -16.02 -10.23
N LEU A 252 -0.18 -15.87 -9.01
CA LEU A 252 0.52 -14.67 -8.56
C LEU A 252 1.79 -14.39 -9.36
N MET A 253 2.61 -15.41 -9.63
CA MET A 253 3.81 -15.27 -10.47
C MET A 253 3.48 -14.88 -11.92
N LYS A 254 2.30 -15.26 -12.42
CA LYS A 254 1.87 -14.99 -13.79
C LYS A 254 1.22 -13.61 -13.93
N TYR A 255 0.37 -13.21 -12.98
CA TYR A 255 -0.48 -12.03 -13.09
C TYR A 255 -0.14 -10.88 -12.13
N ALA A 256 0.64 -11.13 -11.08
CA ALA A 256 1.11 -10.12 -10.13
C ALA A 256 2.58 -10.30 -9.71
N PRO A 257 3.52 -10.44 -10.67
CA PRO A 257 4.92 -10.71 -10.36
C PRO A 257 5.61 -9.58 -9.59
N SER A 258 5.15 -8.33 -9.73
CA SER A 258 5.73 -7.18 -9.03
C SER A 258 5.26 -7.07 -7.58
N ALA A 259 4.07 -7.62 -7.28
CA ALA A 259 3.50 -7.67 -5.94
C ALA A 259 4.12 -8.76 -5.03
N MET A 260 4.76 -9.77 -5.64
CA MET A 260 5.49 -10.85 -4.96
C MET A 260 6.93 -10.43 -4.60
#